data_AF-S4PT15-F1
#
_entry.id   AF-S4PT15-F1
#
_cell.length_a   1.000
_cell.length_b   1.000
_cell.length_c   1.000
_cell.angle_alpha   90.00
_cell.angle_beta   90.00
_cell.angle_gamma   90.00
#
_symmetry.space_group_name_H-M   'P 1'
#
loop_
_entity.id
_entity.type
_entity.pdbx_description
1 polymer ?
#
loop_
_entity_poly.entity_id
_entity_poly.type
_entity_poly.pdbx_seq_one_letter_code
_entity_poly.pdbx_strand_id
1 'polypeptide(L)'
;MHMMLDPHLRPISPDLNNEESKRIFDEHKQLAQEYLKIQTELAYLSKHKSELEAEMDDEELRQKREIIQLENEKDSLIKLYCTLKNQLSR
;
A
#
# COMPACT_ATOMS: atom_id res chain seq x y z
N MET A 1 -14.90 6.02 -14.15
CA MET A 1 -13.92 5.23 -13.37
C MET A 1 -13.57 5.88 -12.03
N HIS A 2 -13.04 7.12 -11.96
CA HIS A 2 -12.77 7.77 -10.66
C HIS A 2 -14.00 7.95 -9.75
N MET A 3 -15.21 7.99 -10.32
CA MET A 3 -16.48 8.04 -9.58
C MET A 3 -16.75 6.81 -8.68
N MET A 4 -16.03 5.70 -8.89
CA MET A 4 -16.14 4.51 -8.05
C MET A 4 -15.38 4.65 -6.72
N LEU A 5 -14.50 5.65 -6.60
CA LEU A 5 -13.80 5.94 -5.36
C LEU A 5 -14.74 6.59 -4.34
N ASP A 6 -14.35 6.54 -3.06
CA ASP A 6 -15.01 7.32 -2.03
C ASP A 6 -15.01 8.81 -2.36
N PRO A 7 -16.05 9.56 -1.96
CA PRO A 7 -16.19 10.98 -2.34
C PRO A 7 -14.95 11.84 -2.06
N HIS A 8 -14.24 11.57 -0.97
CA HIS A 8 -13.05 12.33 -0.55
C HIS A 8 -11.77 12.00 -1.37
N LEU A 9 -11.78 10.92 -2.16
CA LEU A 9 -10.67 10.50 -3.02
C LEU A 9 -10.90 10.85 -4.50
N ARG A 10 -12.05 11.46 -4.84
CA ARG A 10 -12.36 11.84 -6.22
C ARG A 10 -11.62 13.12 -6.60
N PRO A 11 -11.17 13.26 -7.85
CA PRO A 11 -10.66 14.53 -8.36
C PRO A 11 -11.70 15.64 -8.21
N ILE A 12 -11.29 16.77 -7.64
CA ILE A 12 -12.14 17.96 -7.45
C ILE A 12 -12.36 18.61 -8.81
N SER A 13 -13.60 18.99 -9.13
CA SER A 13 -13.91 19.64 -10.41
C SER A 13 -13.03 20.88 -10.65
N PRO A 14 -12.46 21.03 -11.86
CA PRO A 14 -11.55 22.13 -12.14
C PRO A 14 -12.31 23.45 -12.33
N ASP A 15 -11.62 24.57 -12.08
CA ASP A 15 -12.05 25.87 -12.58
C ASP A 15 -11.81 25.95 -14.09
N LEU A 16 -12.87 26.16 -14.86
CA LEU A 16 -12.83 26.18 -16.33
C LEU A 16 -12.10 27.41 -16.90
N ASN A 17 -11.89 28.46 -16.10
CA ASN A 17 -11.15 29.65 -16.52
C ASN A 17 -9.66 29.57 -16.19
N ASN A 18 -9.21 28.51 -15.51
CA ASN A 18 -7.84 28.34 -15.07
C ASN A 18 -7.21 27.07 -15.67
N GLU A 19 -6.24 27.26 -16.57
CA GLU A 19 -5.55 26.14 -17.24
C GLU A 19 -4.75 25.26 -16.26
N GLU A 20 -4.17 25.83 -15.21
CA GLU A 20 -3.47 25.07 -14.17
C GLU A 20 -4.44 24.15 -13.42
N SER A 21 -5.65 24.65 -13.12
CA SER A 21 -6.69 23.87 -12.44
C SER A 21 -7.16 22.67 -13.28
N LYS A 22 -7.32 22.86 -14.60
CA LYS A 22 -7.64 21.77 -15.53
C LYS A 22 -6.52 20.72 -15.56
N ARG A 23 -5.26 21.14 -15.62
CA ARG A 23 -4.11 20.23 -15.63
C ARG A 23 -4.06 19.38 -14.37
N ILE A 24 -4.18 19.99 -13.20
CA ILE A 24 -4.19 19.27 -11.90
C ILE A 24 -5.35 18.26 -11.84
N PHE A 25 -6.54 18.63 -12.32
CA PHE A 25 -7.67 17.72 -12.36
C PHE A 25 -7.41 16.48 -13.23
N ASP A 26 -6.80 16.68 -14.41
CA ASP A 26 -6.48 15.58 -15.32
C ASP A 26 -5.39 14.67 -14.75
N GLU A 27 -4.35 15.23 -14.10
CA GLU A 27 -3.34 14.48 -13.36
C GLU A 27 -3.98 13.64 -12.24
N HIS A 28 -4.83 14.25 -11.42
CA HIS A 28 -5.54 13.55 -10.35
C HIS A 28 -6.46 12.43 -10.88
N LYS A 29 -7.06 12.62 -12.06
CA LYS A 29 -7.90 11.58 -12.68
C LYS A 29 -7.08 10.36 -13.08
N GLN A 30 -5.84 10.54 -13.55
CA GLN A 30 -4.92 9.43 -13.83
C GLN A 30 -4.52 8.72 -12.53
N LEU A 31 -4.15 9.48 -11.50
CA LEU A 31 -3.79 8.91 -10.20
C LEU A 31 -4.96 8.12 -9.58
N ALA A 32 -6.19 8.63 -9.67
CA ALA A 32 -7.39 7.96 -9.20
C ALA A 32 -7.64 6.62 -9.93
N GLN A 33 -7.31 6.54 -11.22
CA GLN A 33 -7.42 5.29 -11.98
C GLN A 33 -6.36 4.28 -11.54
N GLU A 34 -5.11 4.73 -11.36
CA GLU A 34 -4.02 3.88 -10.87
C GLU A 34 -4.31 3.36 -9.45
N TYR A 35 -4.79 4.24 -8.57
CA TYR A 35 -5.21 3.85 -7.22
C TYR A 35 -6.27 2.74 -7.26
N LEU A 36 -7.31 2.88 -8.09
CA LEU A 36 -8.36 1.86 -8.21
C LEU A 36 -7.81 0.51 -8.70
N LYS A 37 -6.88 0.55 -9.67
CA LYS A 37 -6.19 -0.64 -10.17
C LYS A 37 -5.43 -1.32 -9.03
N ILE A 38 -4.61 -0.57 -8.29
CA ILE A 38 -3.83 -1.11 -7.17
C ILE A 38 -4.74 -1.66 -6.07
N GLN A 39 -5.83 -0.97 -5.72
CA GLN A 39 -6.80 -1.47 -4.73
C GLN A 39 -7.43 -2.81 -5.17
N THR A 40 -7.74 -2.94 -6.46
CA THR A 40 -8.28 -4.18 -7.01
C THR A 40 -7.25 -5.31 -6.94
N GLU A 41 -6.01 -5.04 -7.30
CA GLU A 41 -4.91 -6.01 -7.20
C GLU A 41 -4.64 -6.42 -5.75
N LEU A 42 -4.63 -5.47 -4.81
CA LEU A 42 -4.50 -5.76 -3.37
C LEU A 42 -5.63 -6.65 -2.86
N ALA A 43 -6.87 -6.36 -3.25
CA ALA A 43 -8.03 -7.18 -2.86
C ALA A 43 -7.91 -8.61 -3.41
N TYR A 44 -7.48 -8.77 -4.67
CA TYR A 44 -7.28 -10.08 -5.28
C TYR A 44 -6.16 -10.86 -4.59
N LEU A 45 -5.01 -10.22 -4.34
CA LEU A 45 -3.88 -10.83 -3.64
C LEU A 45 -4.22 -11.21 -2.20
N SER A 46 -4.95 -10.34 -1.49
CA SER A 46 -5.41 -10.63 -0.13
C SER A 46 -6.33 -11.84 -0.11
N LYS A 47 -7.28 -11.92 -1.05
CA LYS A 47 -8.17 -13.07 -1.17
C LYS A 47 -7.38 -14.35 -1.46
N HIS A 48 -6.49 -14.31 -2.46
CA HIS A 48 -5.69 -15.48 -2.82
C HIS A 48 -4.78 -15.95 -1.68
N LYS A 49 -4.18 -15.02 -0.93
CA LYS A 49 -3.41 -15.33 0.27
C LYS A 49 -4.27 -16.06 1.31
N SER A 50 -5.49 -15.59 1.56
CA SER A 50 -6.41 -16.23 2.51
C SER A 50 -6.85 -17.62 2.05
N GLU A 51 -7.05 -17.83 0.75
CA GLU A 51 -7.36 -19.14 0.18
C GLU A 51 -6.20 -20.12 0.40
N LEU A 52 -4.96 -19.70 0.10
CA LEU A 52 -3.77 -20.51 0.37
C LEU A 52 -3.60 -20.83 1.85
N GLU A 53 -3.83 -19.85 2.74
CA GLU A 53 -3.78 -20.07 4.19
C GLU A 53 -4.84 -21.03 4.70
N ALA A 54 -5.98 -21.13 4.03
CA ALA A 54 -7.03 -22.09 4.37
C ALA A 54 -6.71 -23.53 3.94
N GLU A 55 -5.79 -23.71 2.98
CA GLU A 55 -5.32 -25.02 2.51
C GLU A 55 -4.14 -25.57 3.34
N MET A 56 -3.46 -24.71 4.12
CA MET A 56 -2.32 -25.07 4.96
C MET A 56 -2.76 -25.81 6.23
N ASP A 57 -1.91 -26.69 6.75
CA ASP A 57 -2.12 -27.31 8.05
C ASP A 57 -1.68 -26.41 9.23
N ASP A 58 -2.04 -26.81 10.45
CA ASP A 58 -1.75 -26.03 11.66
C ASP A 58 -0.25 -25.85 11.92
N GLU A 59 0.60 -26.78 11.51
CA GLU A 59 2.05 -26.69 11.69
C GLU A 59 2.67 -25.73 10.68
N GLU A 60 2.29 -25.85 9.41
CA GLU A 60 2.70 -24.93 8.35
C GLU A 60 2.28 -23.48 8.68
N LEU A 61 1.06 -23.29 9.21
CA LEU A 61 0.57 -21.99 9.66
C LEU A 61 1.37 -21.44 10.85
N ARG A 62 1.78 -22.29 11.80
CA ARG A 62 2.64 -21.88 12.92
C ARG A 62 4.01 -21.43 12.44
N GLN A 63 4.67 -22.25 11.62
CA GLN A 63 6.00 -21.94 11.07
C GLN A 63 5.98 -20.66 10.25
N LYS A 64 4.96 -20.47 9.40
CA LYS A 64 4.79 -19.23 8.63
C LYS A 64 4.67 -17.99 9.53
N ARG A 65 3.89 -18.06 10.62
CA ARG A 65 3.76 -16.94 11.58
C ARG A 65 5.08 -16.63 12.28
N GLU A 66 5.82 -17.67 12.67
CA GLU A 66 7.13 -17.53 13.29
C GLU A 66 8.13 -16.84 12.35
N ILE A 67 8.19 -17.25 11.08
CA ILE A 67 9.03 -16.62 10.07
C ILE A 67 8.68 -15.13 9.92
N ILE A 68 7.39 -14.79 9.78
CA ILE A 68 6.94 -13.39 9.67
C ILE A 68 7.36 -12.57 10.90
N GLN A 69 7.25 -13.15 12.10
CA GLN A 69 7.67 -12.48 13.33
C GLN A 69 9.17 -12.20 13.36
N LEU A 70 9.99 -13.20 13.02
CA LEU A 70 11.44 -13.08 12.98
C LEU A 70 11.91 -12.07 11.92
N GLU A 71 11.25 -12.02 10.76
CA GLU A 71 11.54 -11.03 9.73
C GLU A 71 11.26 -9.60 10.21
N ASN A 72 10.13 -9.38 10.89
CA ASN A 72 9.79 -8.08 11.46
C ASN A 72 10.77 -7.64 12.56
N GLU A 73 11.21 -8.57 13.40
CA GLU A 73 12.21 -8.30 14.42
C GLU A 73 13.56 -7.95 13.78
N LYS A 74 14.00 -8.72 12.78
CA LYS A 74 15.21 -8.44 12.00
C LYS A 74 15.17 -7.03 11.41
N ASP A 75 14.07 -6.65 10.76
CA ASP A 75 13.92 -5.34 10.14
C ASP A 75 13.92 -4.20 11.17
N SER A 76 13.33 -4.44 12.34
CA SER A 76 13.34 -3.49 13.46
C SER A 76 14.74 -3.30 14.03
N LEU A 77 15.49 -4.39 14.20
CA LEU A 77 16.89 -4.38 14.64
C LEU A 77 17.79 -3.68 13.63
N ILE A 78 17.60 -3.92 12.32
CA ILE A 78 18.34 -3.23 11.25
C ILE A 78 18.06 -1.72 11.31
N LYS A 79 16.80 -1.31 11.45
CA LYS A 79 16.45 0.11 11.59
C LYS A 79 17.12 0.73 12.81
N LEU A 80 17.04 0.08 13.97
CA LEU A 80 17.68 0.54 15.20
C LEU A 80 19.20 0.68 15.03
N TYR A 81 19.85 -0.33 14.46
CA TYR A 81 21.28 -0.32 14.16
C TYR A 81 21.65 0.88 13.27
N CYS A 82 20.93 1.09 12.17
CA CYS A 82 21.15 2.21 11.27
C CYS A 82 20.99 3.56 12.00
N THR A 83 19.98 3.70 12.85
CA THR A 83 19.78 4.91 13.66
C THR A 83 20.93 5.16 14.62
N LEU A 84 21.36 4.14 15.39
CA LEU A 84 22.46 4.26 16.34
C LEU A 84 23.78 4.59 15.65
N LYS A 85 24.06 3.94 14.51
CA LYS A 85 25.25 4.21 13.70
C LYS A 85 25.29 5.67 13.26
N ASN A 86 24.17 6.20 12.76
CA ASN A 86 24.07 7.59 12.33
C ASN A 86 24.23 8.60 13.49
N GLN A 87 23.81 8.23 14.70
CA GLN A 87 23.98 9.06 15.90
C GLN A 87 25.44 9.12 16.37
N LEU A 88 26.18 8.02 16.24
CA LEU A 88 27.60 7.94 16.64
C LEU A 88 28.57 8.56 15.63
N SER A 89 28.12 8.80 14.39
CA SER A 89 28.89 9.48 13.34
C SER A 89 28.71 11.01 13.32
N ARG A 90 28.00 11.58 14.29
CA ARG A 90 27.88 13.02 14.54
C ARG A 90 28.82 13.45 15.66
#